data_AF-A0A840UC24-F1
#
_entry.id   AF-A0A840UC24-F1
#
_cell.length_a   1.000
_cell.length_b   1.000
_cell.length_c   1.000
_cell.angle_alpha   90.00
_cell.angle_beta   90.00
_cell.angle_gamma   90.00
#
_symmetry.space_group_name_H-M   'P 1'
#
loop_
_entity.id
_entity.type
_entity.pdbx_description
1 polymer ?
#
loop_
_entity_poly.entity_id
_entity_poly.type
_entity_poly.pdbx_seq_one_letter_code
_entity_poly.pdbx_strand_id
1 'polypeptide(L)'
;MRNPAKAILVSVLIAIPAPLVLGVLLTSTPDALRLLALGEPLEALGSGSGIAAYVFAVVIFAIVGVLSILVAGKQTAASSNQSRNQAPRQNRQPRNNQPEDDDLDDDSPEGDEEGTVKWFNVKKGFGFIVRDGGDEVFVHFRAIRGRGRRVLRQGQLVRFDVVEAEKGLQANNVSILSD
;
A
#
# COMPACT_ATOMS: atom_id res chain seq x y z
N MET A 1 -1.40 -2.06 1.46
CA MET A 1 -2.38 -2.04 2.57
C MET A 1 -2.73 -0.58 2.89
N ARG A 2 -3.82 -0.07 2.32
CA ARG A 2 -4.34 1.28 2.62
C ARG A 2 -4.83 1.29 4.08
N ASN A 3 -4.40 2.27 4.87
CA ASN A 3 -4.83 2.38 6.26
C ASN A 3 -6.34 2.70 6.29
N PRO A 4 -7.18 1.84 6.90
CA PRO A 4 -8.63 2.03 6.89
C PRO A 4 -9.04 3.32 7.61
N ALA A 5 -8.27 3.75 8.63
CA ALA A 5 -8.47 5.02 9.32
C ALA A 5 -8.33 6.24 8.39
N LYS A 6 -7.34 6.24 7.48
CA LYS A 6 -7.17 7.31 6.48
C LYS A 6 -8.31 7.31 5.46
N ALA A 7 -8.86 6.14 5.11
CA ALA A 7 -10.01 6.03 4.22
C ALA A 7 -11.32 6.54 4.86
N ILE A 8 -11.52 6.29 6.16
CA ILE A 8 -12.69 6.78 6.90
C ILE A 8 -12.63 8.31 7.00
N LEU A 9 -11.48 8.88 7.37
CA LEU A 9 -11.33 10.35 7.47
C LEU A 9 -11.63 11.07 6.15
N VAL A 10 -11.14 10.52 5.02
CA VAL A 10 -11.44 11.06 3.68
C VAL A 10 -12.92 10.89 3.31
N SER A 11 -13.54 9.75 3.65
CA SER A 11 -14.98 9.56 3.40
C SER A 11 -15.86 10.53 4.20
N VAL A 12 -15.51 10.81 5.46
CA VAL A 12 -16.25 11.76 6.31
C VAL A 12 -16.08 13.19 5.80
N LEU A 13 -14.86 13.56 5.38
CA LEU A 13 -14.58 14.88 4.83
C LEU A 13 -15.36 15.17 3.54
N ILE A 14 -15.61 14.14 2.72
CA ILE A 14 -16.42 14.24 1.49
C ILE A 14 -17.93 14.12 1.78
N ALA A 15 -18.33 13.39 2.81
CA ALA A 15 -19.73 13.18 3.17
C ALA A 15 -20.40 14.43 3.78
N ILE A 16 -19.64 15.32 4.43
CA ILE A 16 -20.18 16.54 5.04
C ILE A 16 -20.74 17.54 4.01
N PRO A 17 -20.06 17.84 2.88
CA PRO A 17 -20.62 18.72 1.85
C PRO A 17 -21.66 18.05 0.93
N ALA A 18 -21.66 16.72 0.81
CA ALA A 18 -22.54 15.98 -0.11
C ALA A 18 -24.06 16.28 0.04
N PRO A 19 -24.67 16.32 1.25
CA PRO A 19 -26.09 16.62 1.39
C PRO A 19 -26.42 18.09 1.07
N LEU A 20 -25.51 19.03 1.32
CA LEU A 20 -25.70 20.44 0.94
C LEU A 20 -25.63 20.63 -0.58
N VAL A 21 -24.66 19.99 -1.24
CA VAL A 21 -24.54 20.01 -2.70
C VAL A 21 -25.77 19.35 -3.35
N LEU A 22 -26.25 18.23 -2.79
CA LEU A 22 -27.47 17.57 -3.27
C LEU A 22 -28.72 18.45 -3.09
N GLY A 23 -28.85 19.14 -1.96
CA GLY A 23 -29.95 20.09 -1.71
C GLY A 23 -29.96 21.28 -2.67
N VAL A 24 -28.78 21.85 -2.97
CA VAL A 24 -28.62 22.94 -3.94
C VAL A 24 -28.92 22.44 -5.37
N LEU A 25 -28.51 21.22 -5.69
CA LEU A 25 -28.79 20.58 -6.98
C LEU A 25 -30.28 20.30 -7.18
N LEU A 26 -31.00 19.87 -6.13
CA LEU A 26 -32.45 19.64 -6.12
C LEU A 26 -33.26 20.95 -6.26
N THR A 27 -32.71 22.07 -5.78
CA THR A 27 -33.36 23.39 -5.92
C THR A 27 -33.11 24.01 -7.29
N SER A 28 -31.98 23.69 -7.93
CA SER A 28 -31.56 24.27 -9.20
C SER A 28 -31.88 23.39 -10.41
N THR A 29 -32.60 22.27 -10.22
CA THR A 29 -32.92 21.35 -11.32
C THR A 29 -34.21 21.77 -12.05
N PRO A 30 -34.18 21.92 -13.39
CA PRO A 30 -35.38 22.18 -14.18
C PRO A 30 -36.38 21.03 -14.08
N ASP A 31 -37.68 21.32 -14.22
CA ASP A 31 -38.80 20.41 -13.92
C ASP A 31 -38.70 19.01 -14.56
N ALA A 32 -38.01 18.89 -15.69
CA ALA A 32 -37.71 17.61 -16.34
C ALA A 32 -36.93 16.62 -15.44
N LEU A 33 -36.10 17.11 -14.52
CA LEU A 33 -35.29 16.30 -13.61
C LEU A 33 -35.98 16.04 -12.26
N ARG A 34 -37.02 16.82 -11.91
CA ARG A 34 -37.88 16.55 -10.75
C ARG A 34 -38.69 15.26 -10.91
N LEU A 35 -39.06 14.91 -12.14
CA LEU A 35 -39.73 13.64 -12.47
C LEU A 35 -38.89 12.40 -12.09
N LEU A 36 -37.56 12.54 -12.05
CA LEU A 36 -36.65 11.45 -11.71
C LEU A 36 -36.46 11.29 -10.19
N ALA A 37 -36.77 12.32 -9.40
CA ALA A 37 -36.49 12.38 -7.97
C ALA A 37 -37.68 12.02 -7.05
N LEU A 38 -38.93 12.07 -7.55
CA LEU A 38 -40.14 11.84 -6.75
C LEU A 38 -40.73 10.43 -6.86
N GLY A 39 -40.10 9.50 -7.58
CA GLY A 39 -40.53 8.10 -7.55
C GLY A 39 -41.99 7.90 -7.96
N GLU A 40 -42.34 8.40 -9.15
CA GLU A 40 -43.52 7.93 -9.89
C GLU A 40 -43.03 7.00 -11.02
N PRO A 41 -42.71 5.72 -10.75
CA PRO A 41 -41.95 4.88 -11.67
C PRO A 41 -42.81 4.06 -12.64
N LEU A 42 -44.10 4.37 -12.82
CA LEU A 42 -45.00 3.42 -13.51
C LEU A 42 -45.54 3.85 -14.88
N GLU A 43 -45.43 5.12 -15.30
CA GLU A 43 -45.97 5.53 -16.61
C GLU A 43 -44.91 5.72 -17.72
N ALA A 44 -43.62 5.73 -17.39
CA ALA A 44 -42.56 6.07 -18.35
C ALA A 44 -41.81 4.87 -18.98
N LEU A 45 -42.22 3.63 -18.68
CA LEU A 45 -41.61 2.41 -19.23
C LEU A 45 -42.03 2.07 -20.67
N GLY A 46 -42.80 2.94 -21.34
CA GLY A 46 -43.25 2.74 -22.72
C GLY A 46 -43.21 3.98 -23.62
N SER A 47 -42.69 5.11 -23.12
CA SER A 47 -42.59 6.36 -23.89
C SER A 47 -41.19 6.53 -24.49
N GLY A 48 -41.10 7.19 -25.66
CA GLY A 48 -39.83 7.41 -26.36
C GLY A 48 -38.77 8.17 -25.53
N SER A 49 -39.21 8.99 -24.57
CA SER A 49 -38.32 9.71 -23.63
C SER A 49 -37.71 8.80 -22.57
N GLY A 50 -38.42 7.77 -22.10
CA GLY A 50 -37.89 6.77 -21.16
C GLY A 50 -36.81 5.89 -21.79
N ILE A 51 -37.03 5.47 -23.04
CA ILE A 51 -36.05 4.70 -23.81
C ILE A 51 -34.79 5.57 -24.03
N ALA A 52 -34.96 6.84 -24.42
CA ALA A 52 -33.83 7.75 -24.61
C ALA A 52 -33.01 7.93 -23.32
N ALA A 53 -33.66 8.11 -22.17
CA ALA A 53 -32.98 8.26 -20.87
C ALA A 53 -32.17 7.00 -20.49
N TYR A 54 -32.72 5.81 -20.73
CA TYR A 54 -32.01 4.55 -20.49
C TYR A 54 -30.78 4.40 -21.39
N VAL A 55 -30.91 4.71 -22.69
CA VAL A 55 -29.79 4.68 -23.63
C VAL A 55 -28.68 5.65 -23.20
N PHE A 56 -29.03 6.88 -22.81
CA PHE A 56 -28.06 7.86 -22.32
C PHE A 56 -27.31 7.36 -21.07
N ALA A 57 -28.01 6.74 -20.11
CA ALA A 57 -27.41 6.20 -18.91
C ALA A 57 -26.41 5.07 -19.22
N VAL A 58 -26.77 4.15 -20.12
CA VAL A 58 -25.89 3.04 -20.53
C VAL A 58 -24.64 3.55 -21.26
N VAL A 59 -24.80 4.55 -22.13
CA VAL A 59 -23.67 5.17 -22.87
C VAL A 59 -22.70 5.86 -21.93
N ILE A 60 -23.20 6.64 -20.96
CA ILE A 60 -22.37 7.32 -19.96
C ILE A 60 -21.59 6.29 -19.12
N PHE A 61 -22.24 5.22 -18.68
CA PHE A 61 -21.59 4.19 -17.87
C PHE A 61 -20.51 3.43 -18.67
N ALA A 62 -20.76 3.16 -19.95
CA ALA A 62 -19.78 2.53 -20.84
C ALA A 62 -18.55 3.44 -21.06
N ILE A 63 -18.74 4.74 -21.29
CA ILE A 63 -17.65 5.70 -21.48
C ILE A 63 -16.79 5.80 -20.21
N VAL A 64 -17.41 5.93 -19.03
CA VAL A 64 -16.69 6.00 -17.76
C VAL A 64 -15.93 4.69 -17.47
N GLY A 65 -16.53 3.55 -17.79
CA GLY A 65 -15.90 2.23 -17.67
C GLY A 65 -14.65 2.10 -18.55
N VAL A 66 -14.75 2.48 -19.82
CA VAL A 66 -13.63 2.44 -20.79
C VAL A 66 -12.52 3.42 -20.41
N LEU A 67 -12.88 4.64 -19.98
CA LEU A 67 -11.90 5.64 -19.53
C LEU A 67 -11.11 5.15 -18.30
N SER A 68 -11.79 4.48 -17.37
CA SER A 68 -11.18 3.90 -16.16
C SER A 68 -10.15 2.81 -16.48
N ILE A 69 -10.41 1.99 -17.51
CA ILE A 69 -9.48 0.94 -17.96
C ILE A 69 -8.24 1.54 -18.65
N LEU A 70 -8.42 2.59 -19.46
CA LEU A 70 -7.33 3.29 -20.14
C LEU A 70 -6.35 3.97 -19.17
N VAL A 71 -6.85 4.53 -18.07
CA VAL A 71 -6.00 5.19 -17.06
C VAL A 71 -5.21 4.18 -16.22
N ALA A 72 -5.68 2.94 -16.09
CA ALA A 72 -5.01 1.88 -15.33
C ALA A 72 -3.91 1.12 -16.12
N GLY A 73 -3.84 1.28 -17.44
CA GLY A 73 -2.98 0.46 -18.32
C GLY A 73 -1.53 0.92 -18.49
N LYS A 74 -1.02 1.88 -17.71
CA LYS A 74 0.25 2.56 -18.03
C LYS A 74 1.31 2.54 -16.93
N GLN A 75 1.49 1.42 -16.23
CA GLN A 75 2.66 1.20 -15.38
C GLN A 75 3.09 -0.28 -15.38
N THR A 76 3.74 -0.72 -16.47
CA THR A 76 4.63 -1.89 -16.49
C THR A 76 5.47 -1.87 -17.77
N ALA A 77 6.63 -1.23 -17.68
CA ALA A 77 7.79 -1.45 -18.56
C ALA A 77 8.99 -0.84 -17.82
N ALA A 78 9.69 -1.61 -16.99
CA ALA A 78 10.87 -2.38 -17.36
C ALA A 78 12.06 -1.48 -17.74
N SER A 79 12.88 -1.15 -16.74
CA SER A 79 14.20 -0.54 -16.91
C SER A 79 15.13 -1.49 -17.67
N SER A 80 15.25 -1.31 -18.99
CA SER A 80 16.33 -1.86 -19.80
C SER A 80 17.56 -0.96 -19.65
N ASN A 81 18.39 -1.22 -18.64
CA ASN A 81 19.66 -0.51 -18.52
C ASN A 81 20.71 -1.17 -19.43
N GLN A 82 20.93 -0.49 -20.54
CA GLN A 82 21.84 -0.78 -21.63
C GLN A 82 23.29 -0.61 -21.13
N SER A 83 23.92 -1.67 -20.60
CA SER A 83 25.37 -1.75 -20.48
C SER A 83 25.91 -2.74 -21.52
N ARG A 84 25.99 -2.24 -22.75
CA ARG A 84 26.75 -2.85 -23.84
C ARG A 84 27.94 -1.92 -24.11
N ASN A 85 29.07 -2.20 -23.47
CA ASN A 85 30.40 -1.85 -23.98
C ASN A 85 31.49 -2.72 -23.32
N GLN A 86 31.98 -3.70 -24.10
CA GLN A 86 33.40 -4.09 -24.33
C GLN A 86 34.32 -4.27 -23.10
N ALA A 87 35.08 -5.36 -22.90
CA ALA A 87 35.75 -6.29 -23.81
C ALA A 87 36.20 -7.60 -23.07
N PRO A 88 36.58 -8.69 -23.76
CA PRO A 88 37.18 -9.86 -23.13
C PRO A 88 38.70 -9.73 -23.08
N ARG A 89 39.28 -9.59 -21.89
CA ARG A 89 40.69 -9.91 -21.65
C ARG A 89 40.80 -10.88 -20.50
N GLN A 90 40.88 -12.16 -20.86
CA GLN A 90 41.54 -13.18 -20.06
C GLN A 90 42.93 -12.66 -19.69
N ASN A 91 43.13 -12.32 -18.43
CA ASN A 91 44.46 -12.40 -17.86
C ASN A 91 44.35 -12.99 -16.46
N ARG A 92 44.86 -14.21 -16.34
CA ARG A 92 45.11 -14.92 -15.08
C ARG A 92 45.83 -13.98 -14.13
N GLN A 93 45.29 -13.84 -12.91
CA GLN A 93 46.10 -13.48 -11.76
C GLN A 93 46.11 -14.64 -10.76
N PRO A 94 47.30 -14.96 -10.22
CA PRO A 94 47.54 -16.14 -9.42
C PRO A 94 46.81 -16.04 -8.09
N ARG A 95 46.34 -17.22 -7.65
CA ARG A 95 45.81 -17.55 -6.33
C ARG A 95 46.68 -16.92 -5.24
N ASN A 96 46.26 -15.75 -4.76
CA ASN A 96 46.88 -15.11 -3.62
C ASN A 96 46.15 -15.62 -2.38
N ASN A 97 46.92 -16.25 -1.49
CA ASN A 97 46.46 -16.71 -0.20
C ASN A 97 45.93 -15.50 0.59
N GLN A 98 44.62 -15.33 0.60
CA GLN A 98 43.92 -14.66 1.68
C GLN A 98 43.29 -15.77 2.52
N PRO A 99 43.44 -15.71 3.86
CA PRO A 99 42.95 -16.74 4.74
C PRO A 99 41.51 -17.08 4.38
N GLU A 100 41.19 -18.36 4.46
CA GLU A 100 39.81 -18.81 4.52
C GLU A 100 39.25 -18.14 5.78
N ASP A 101 38.69 -16.95 5.60
CA ASP A 101 37.88 -16.29 6.60
C ASP A 101 36.69 -17.23 6.72
N ASP A 102 36.78 -18.14 7.68
CA ASP A 102 35.67 -18.95 8.13
C ASP A 102 34.44 -18.04 8.12
N ASP A 103 33.43 -18.41 7.31
CA ASP A 103 32.06 -17.90 7.39
C ASP A 103 31.53 -18.25 8.78
N LEU A 104 32.10 -17.62 9.81
CA LEU A 104 31.52 -17.48 11.11
C LEU A 104 30.26 -16.69 10.84
N ASP A 105 29.13 -17.41 10.79
CA ASP A 105 27.82 -16.89 11.12
C ASP A 105 27.96 -16.13 12.44
N ASP A 106 28.44 -14.88 12.39
CA ASP A 106 28.56 -13.99 13.53
C ASP A 106 27.13 -13.70 13.98
N ASP A 107 26.74 -14.35 15.07
CA ASP A 107 25.45 -14.19 15.73
C ASP A 107 25.37 -12.87 16.50
N SER A 108 26.30 -11.94 16.25
CA SER A 108 26.19 -10.55 16.68
C SER A 108 24.88 -9.95 16.17
N PRO A 109 24.03 -9.42 17.07
CA PRO A 109 22.80 -8.76 16.67
C PRO A 109 23.13 -7.51 15.87
N GLU A 110 22.99 -7.61 14.54
CA GLU A 110 23.06 -6.47 13.63
C GLU A 110 21.84 -5.55 13.86
N GLY A 111 22.08 -4.24 13.79
CA GLY A 111 21.07 -3.20 13.97
C GLY A 111 21.64 -1.96 14.65
N ASP A 112 21.39 -0.78 14.12
CA ASP A 112 21.85 0.48 14.71
C ASP A 112 21.03 0.93 15.93
N GLU A 113 19.79 0.43 16.06
CA GLU A 113 18.84 0.86 17.09
C GLU A 113 18.25 -0.32 17.87
N GLU A 114 17.89 -0.07 19.13
CA GLU A 114 17.22 -1.02 20.01
C GLU A 114 15.79 -0.56 20.32
N GLY A 115 14.92 -1.52 20.63
CA GLY A 115 13.56 -1.21 21.03
C GLY A 115 12.80 -2.42 21.57
N THR A 116 11.62 -2.14 22.08
CA THR A 116 10.73 -3.15 22.67
C THR A 116 9.54 -3.42 21.75
N VAL A 117 9.26 -4.68 21.47
CA VAL A 117 8.12 -5.07 20.63
C VAL A 117 6.82 -4.73 21.35
N LYS A 118 6.07 -3.77 20.82
CA LYS A 118 4.77 -3.37 21.37
C LYS A 118 3.72 -4.44 21.16
N TRP A 119 3.67 -5.00 19.95
CA TRP A 119 2.82 -6.13 19.60
C TRP A 119 3.22 -6.70 18.24
N PHE A 120 2.93 -7.98 18.01
CA PHE A 120 3.15 -8.64 16.74
C PHE A 120 2.00 -9.63 16.43
N ASN A 121 1.42 -9.50 15.23
CA ASN A 121 0.38 -10.41 14.78
C ASN A 121 0.99 -11.55 13.96
N VAL A 122 1.15 -12.72 14.59
CA VAL A 122 1.74 -13.91 13.95
C VAL A 122 0.97 -14.37 12.71
N LYS A 123 -0.37 -14.23 12.69
CA LYS A 123 -1.20 -14.65 11.54
C LYS A 123 -1.01 -13.73 10.34
N LYS A 124 -0.86 -12.43 10.56
CA LYS A 124 -0.70 -11.44 9.49
C LYS A 124 0.77 -11.15 9.15
N GLY A 125 1.71 -11.50 10.03
CA GLY A 125 3.14 -11.32 9.84
C GLY A 125 3.63 -9.88 9.99
N PHE A 126 2.99 -9.05 10.81
CA PHE A 126 3.43 -7.68 11.07
C PHE A 126 3.16 -7.23 12.50
N GLY A 127 3.89 -6.21 12.94
CA GLY A 127 3.82 -5.64 14.27
C GLY A 127 4.45 -4.25 14.35
N PHE A 128 4.64 -3.79 15.58
CA PHE A 128 5.31 -2.52 15.87
C PHE A 128 6.30 -2.68 17.02
N ILE A 129 7.41 -1.96 16.92
CA ILE A 129 8.46 -1.85 17.92
C ILE A 129 8.46 -0.40 18.41
N VAL A 130 8.59 -0.21 19.72
CA VAL A 130 8.71 1.11 20.34
C VAL A 130 10.19 1.33 20.65
N ARG A 131 10.72 2.44 20.17
CA ARG A 131 12.07 2.91 20.49
C ARG A 131 12.08 3.60 21.84
N ASP A 132 13.27 3.77 22.42
CA ASP A 132 13.43 4.52 23.67
C ASP A 132 12.94 5.97 23.57
N GLY A 133 12.94 6.55 22.37
CA GLY A 133 12.38 7.88 22.08
C GLY A 133 10.85 7.95 22.01
N GLY A 134 10.14 6.82 22.14
CA GLY A 134 8.67 6.74 22.07
C GLY A 134 8.09 6.61 20.66
N ASP A 135 8.92 6.70 19.62
CA ASP A 135 8.49 6.49 18.25
C ASP A 135 8.18 5.02 17.96
N GLU A 136 7.12 4.79 17.17
CA GLU A 136 6.71 3.47 16.74
C GLU A 136 7.27 3.14 15.35
N VAL A 137 7.98 2.03 15.26
CA VAL A 137 8.58 1.52 14.04
C VAL A 137 7.81 0.29 13.57
N PHE A 138 7.37 0.31 12.32
CA PHE A 138 6.65 -0.81 11.72
C PHE A 138 7.61 -1.98 11.42
N VAL A 139 7.25 -3.20 11.81
CA VAL A 139 8.03 -4.40 11.51
C VAL A 139 7.21 -5.43 10.74
N HIS A 140 7.82 -6.02 9.71
CA HIS A 140 7.24 -7.11 8.92
C HIS A 140 8.04 -8.40 9.12
N PHE A 141 7.39 -9.56 9.04
CA PHE A 141 8.03 -10.86 9.29
C PHE A 141 9.26 -11.13 8.40
N ARG A 142 9.29 -10.52 7.20
CA ARG A 142 10.41 -10.63 6.26
C ARG A 142 11.68 -9.96 6.78
N ALA A 143 11.54 -8.94 7.61
CA ALA A 143 12.66 -8.20 8.19
C ALA A 143 13.31 -8.93 9.39
N ILE A 144 12.61 -9.90 10.00
CA ILE A 144 13.11 -10.66 11.15
C ILE A 144 14.15 -11.68 10.66
N ARG A 145 15.34 -11.63 11.27
CA ARG A 145 16.44 -12.57 11.05
C ARG A 145 16.24 -13.85 11.87
N GLY A 146 16.94 -14.91 11.49
CA GLY A 146 16.87 -16.22 12.13
C GLY A 146 16.29 -17.32 11.25
N ARG A 147 16.64 -18.56 11.62
CA ARG A 147 16.17 -19.80 10.96
C ARG A 147 14.86 -20.26 11.62
N GLY A 148 13.86 -20.60 10.79
CA GLY A 148 12.55 -21.09 11.26
C GLY A 148 11.46 -20.02 11.31
N ARG A 149 10.63 -20.05 12.35
CA ARG A 149 9.40 -19.25 12.44
C ARG A 149 9.70 -17.84 12.93
N ARG A 150 9.67 -16.89 11.99
CA ARG A 150 9.95 -15.45 12.19
C ARG A 150 8.79 -14.75 12.91
N VAL A 151 8.79 -14.87 14.24
CA VAL A 151 7.78 -14.28 15.12
C VAL A 151 8.44 -13.49 16.24
N LEU A 152 7.79 -12.40 16.65
CA LEU A 152 8.19 -11.61 17.81
C LEU A 152 7.13 -11.77 18.91
N ARG A 153 7.55 -11.73 20.17
CA ARG A 153 6.65 -11.66 21.31
C ARG A 153 6.52 -10.22 21.80
N GLN A 154 5.37 -9.90 22.39
CA GLN A 154 5.19 -8.60 23.04
C GLN A 154 6.14 -8.47 24.22
N GLY A 155 6.73 -7.28 24.39
CA GLY A 155 7.72 -6.99 25.43
C GLY A 155 9.13 -7.49 25.11
N GLN A 156 9.33 -8.13 23.96
CA GLN A 156 10.64 -8.67 23.58
C GLN A 156 11.59 -7.54 23.17
N LEU A 157 12.83 -7.62 23.62
CA LEU A 157 13.88 -6.68 23.25
C LEU A 157 14.50 -7.11 21.91
N VAL A 158 14.55 -6.18 20.97
CA VAL A 158 15.01 -6.41 19.61
C VAL A 158 15.94 -5.29 19.16
N ARG A 159 16.85 -5.64 18.26
CA ARG A 159 17.75 -4.70 17.60
C ARG A 159 17.48 -4.70 16.11
N PHE A 160 17.52 -3.53 15.48
CA PHE A 160 17.05 -3.35 14.11
C PHE A 160 17.60 -2.06 13.48
N ASP A 161 17.50 -2.00 12.16
CA ASP A 161 17.79 -0.80 11.38
C ASP A 161 16.50 -0.05 11.06
N VAL A 162 16.50 1.27 11.22
CA VAL A 162 15.35 2.12 10.86
C VAL A 162 15.50 2.64 9.44
N VAL A 163 14.51 2.38 8.61
CA VAL A 163 14.43 2.87 7.22
C VAL A 163 13.14 3.65 7.03
N GLU A 164 13.22 4.79 6.34
CA GLU A 164 12.06 5.56 5.95
C GLU A 164 11.35 4.91 4.76
N ALA A 165 10.08 4.53 4.94
CA ALA A 165 9.25 3.93 3.91
C ALA A 165 8.02 4.82 3.61
N GLU A 166 7.29 4.52 2.53
CA GLU A 166 6.09 5.26 2.08
C GLU A 166 5.02 5.42 3.19
N LYS A 167 5.04 4.58 4.23
CA LYS A 167 4.07 4.57 5.32
C LYS A 167 4.63 5.03 6.67
N GLY A 168 5.87 5.52 6.70
CA GLY A 168 6.58 5.91 7.91
C GLY A 168 7.79 5.00 8.19
N LEU A 169 8.27 5.05 9.44
CA LEU A 169 9.45 4.31 9.87
C LEU A 169 9.21 2.79 9.82
N GLN A 170 10.13 2.07 9.20
CA GLN A 170 10.10 0.62 9.07
C GLN A 170 11.41 0.02 9.59
N ALA A 171 11.29 -1.07 10.36
CA ALA A 171 12.41 -1.85 10.85
C ALA A 171 12.87 -2.85 9.77
N ASN A 172 14.17 -2.86 9.51
CA ASN A 172 14.88 -3.87 8.74
C ASN A 172 15.87 -4.60 9.65
N ASN A 173 16.35 -5.75 9.18
CA ASN A 173 17.40 -6.52 9.85
C ASN A 173 17.12 -6.84 11.34
N VAL A 174 15.87 -7.18 11.68
CA VAL A 174 15.46 -7.32 13.08
C VAL A 174 16.04 -8.59 13.70
N SER A 175 16.88 -8.41 14.72
CA SER A 175 17.47 -9.47 15.55
C SER A 175 16.87 -9.44 16.96
N ILE A 176 16.76 -10.61 17.58
CA ILE A 176 16.23 -10.77 18.94
C ILE A 176 17.42 -10.71 19.91
N LEU A 177 17.38 -9.79 20.87
CA LEU A 177 18.45 -9.67 21.87
C LEU A 177 18.24 -10.62 23.05
N SER A 178 16.98 -10.76 23.50
CA SER A 178 16.63 -11.55 24.68
C SER A 178 15.28 -12.25 24.49
N ASP A 179 15.17 -13.48 25.02
CA ASP A 179 13.91 -14.27 25.07
C ASP A 179 13.12 -13.96 26.35
#